data_AF-A0A920L853-F1
#
_entry.id   AF-A0A920L853-F1
#
_cell.length_a   1.000
_cell.length_b   1.000
_cell.length_c   1.000
_cell.angle_alpha   90.00
_cell.angle_beta   90.00
_cell.angle_gamma   90.00
#
_symmetry.space_group_name_H-M   'P 1'
#
loop_
_entity.id
_entity.type
_entity.pdbx_description
1 polymer ?
#
loop_
_entity_poly.entity_id
_entity_poly.type
_entity_poly.pdbx_seq_one_letter_code
_entity_poly.pdbx_strand_id
1 'polypeptide(L)'
;MHPSEIARLLESSPPRERRIIWEMFNHKNDGEVLLEVGEEVRSSLIESMDDESLLAATKGLDIDDLADLLVELPEKVISEALNGMDYQYRNRLEGVLNYPEDTAGA
;
A
#
# COMPACT_ATOMS: atom_id res chain seq x y z
N MET A 1 -0.33 7.93 16.53
CA MET A 1 0.46 8.65 15.53
C MET A 1 -0.27 8.44 14.22
N HIS A 2 -0.53 9.51 13.48
CA HIS A 2 -1.23 9.41 12.20
C HIS A 2 -0.29 8.85 11.13
N PRO A 3 -0.81 8.12 10.11
CA PRO A 3 0.00 7.60 9.00
C PRO A 3 0.89 8.66 8.35
N SER A 4 0.33 9.85 8.09
CA SER A 4 1.07 10.98 7.52
C SER A 4 2.20 11.53 8.41
N GLU A 5 2.15 11.31 9.73
CA GLU A 5 3.27 11.65 10.63
C GLU A 5 4.41 10.64 10.51
N ILE A 6 4.07 9.35 10.36
CA ILE A 6 5.04 8.27 10.14
C ILE A 6 5.69 8.44 8.77
N ALA A 7 4.90 8.71 7.73
CA ALA A 7 5.38 8.97 6.38
C ALA A 7 6.41 10.11 6.35
N ARG A 8 6.08 11.25 6.95
CA ARG A 8 7.01 12.39 7.07
C ARG A 8 8.31 12.03 7.78
N LEU A 9 8.25 11.19 8.81
CA LEU A 9 9.46 10.72 9.49
C LEU A 9 10.31 9.84 8.58
N LEU A 10 9.70 8.91 7.84
CA LEU A 10 10.40 8.03 6.90
C LEU A 10 11.04 8.83 5.75
N GLU A 11 10.33 9.83 5.21
CA GLU A 11 10.84 10.67 4.13
C GLU A 11 12.03 11.54 4.55
N SER A 12 11.97 12.08 5.77
CA SER A 12 13.05 12.89 6.34
C SER A 12 14.25 12.08 6.84
N SER A 13 14.14 10.74 6.83
CA SER A 13 15.18 9.85 7.34
C SER A 13 16.07 9.29 6.24
N PRO A 14 17.38 9.09 6.51
CA PRO A 14 18.28 8.41 5.59
C PRO A 14 17.79 7.00 5.22
N PRO A 15 18.02 6.51 3.99
CA PRO A 15 17.53 5.20 3.55
C PRO A 15 17.86 4.03 4.49
N ARG A 16 19.03 4.07 5.13
CA ARG A 16 19.47 3.03 6.08
C ARG A 16 18.65 3.00 7.38
N GLU A 17 18.08 4.14 7.77
CA GLU A 17 17.34 4.30 9.02
C GLU A 17 15.84 4.05 8.82
N ARG A 18 15.32 4.20 7.59
CA ARG A 18 13.90 3.97 7.24
C ARG A 18 13.39 2.61 7.71
N ARG A 19 14.17 1.54 7.50
CA ARG A 19 13.78 0.18 7.95
C ARG A 19 13.67 0.08 9.48
N ILE A 20 14.63 0.66 10.20
CA ILE A 20 14.63 0.65 11.67
C ILE A 20 13.40 1.39 12.17
N ILE A 21 13.11 2.55 11.58
CA ILE A 21 11.94 3.36 11.91
C ILE A 21 10.65 2.59 11.61
N TRP A 22 10.57 1.91 10.46
CA TRP A 22 9.44 1.08 10.06
C TRP A 22 9.13 -0.01 11.09
N GLU A 23 10.14 -0.76 11.53
CA GLU A 23 10.02 -1.86 12.50
C GLU A 23 9.66 -1.39 13.93
N MET A 24 9.77 -0.09 14.22
CA MET A 24 9.45 0.46 15.55
C MET A 24 7.95 0.74 15.74
N PHE A 25 7.15 0.73 14.68
CA PHE A 25 5.72 1.05 14.75
C PHE A 25 4.84 -0.18 14.91
N ASN A 26 3.62 0.04 15.41
CA ASN A 26 2.61 -1.01 15.37
C ASN A 26 2.07 -1.07 13.94
N HIS A 27 2.34 -2.18 13.25
CA HIS A 27 2.03 -2.44 11.84
C HIS A 27 0.52 -2.49 11.47
N LYS A 28 -0.30 -1.68 12.13
CA LYS A 28 -1.75 -1.64 11.99
C LYS A 28 -2.21 -0.80 10.81
N ASN A 29 -1.40 0.20 10.43
CA ASN A 29 -1.74 1.19 9.41
C ASN A 29 -0.72 1.17 8.27
N ASP A 30 -0.03 0.04 8.05
CA ASP A 30 1.06 -0.05 7.07
C ASP A 30 0.59 0.34 5.66
N GLY A 31 -0.62 -0.09 5.25
CA GLY A 31 -1.20 0.31 3.96
C GLY A 31 -1.37 1.82 3.83
N GLU A 32 -1.98 2.45 4.84
CA GLU A 32 -2.17 3.91 4.86
C GLU A 32 -0.82 4.66 4.86
N VAL A 33 0.19 4.16 5.59
CA VAL A 33 1.52 4.77 5.59
C VAL A 33 2.20 4.62 4.23
N LEU A 34 2.08 3.46 3.57
CA LEU A 34 2.63 3.23 2.23
C LEU A 34 2.04 4.22 1.21
N LEU A 35 0.73 4.50 1.28
CA LEU A 35 0.07 5.46 0.39
C LEU A 35 0.50 6.92 0.63
N GLU A 36 0.86 7.25 1.88
CA GLU A 36 1.28 8.61 2.28
C GLU A 36 2.74 8.93 1.94
N VAL A 37 3.61 7.92 1.80
CA VAL A 37 5.00 8.13 1.39
C VAL A 37 5.14 8.23 -0.13
N GLY A 38 6.12 8.99 -0.59
CA GLY A 38 6.48 9.06 -2.01
C GLY A 38 7.00 7.73 -2.58
N GLU A 39 6.90 7.60 -3.90
CA GLU A 39 7.20 6.38 -4.67
C GLU A 39 8.56 5.74 -4.33
N GLU A 40 9.64 6.52 -4.22
CA GLU A 40 10.98 6.00 -3.88
C GLU A 40 11.00 5.32 -2.50
N VAL A 41 10.37 5.96 -1.51
CA VAL A 41 10.32 5.45 -0.14
C VAL A 41 9.42 4.23 -0.07
N ARG A 42 8.26 4.30 -0.74
CA ARG A 42 7.28 3.21 -0.84
C ARG A 42 7.91 1.96 -1.44
N SER A 43 8.53 2.09 -2.60
CA SER A 43 9.23 1.00 -3.29
C SER A 43 10.29 0.37 -2.40
N SER A 44 11.14 1.18 -1.74
CA SER A 44 12.15 0.68 -0.82
C SER A 44 11.56 -0.06 0.39
N LEU A 45 10.39 0.33 0.88
CA LEU A 45 9.71 -0.36 1.98
C LEU A 45 9.11 -1.67 1.50
N ILE A 46 8.39 -1.66 0.36
CA ILE A 46 7.80 -2.85 -0.26
C ILE A 46 8.86 -3.92 -0.52
N GLU A 47 10.02 -3.54 -1.08
CA GLU A 47 11.15 -4.46 -1.32
C GLU A 47 11.73 -5.09 -0.05
N SER A 48 11.52 -4.46 1.11
CA SER A 48 12.03 -4.92 2.39
C SER A 48 11.06 -5.78 3.19
N MET A 49 9.77 -5.77 2.81
CA MET A 49 8.70 -6.50 3.49
C MET A 49 8.54 -7.90 2.91
N ASP A 50 8.06 -8.83 3.74
CA ASP A 50 7.65 -10.15 3.25
C ASP A 50 6.21 -10.13 2.71
N ASP A 51 5.87 -11.15 1.93
CA ASP A 51 4.55 -11.28 1.30
C ASP A 51 3.40 -11.22 2.32
N GLU A 52 3.61 -11.77 3.53
CA GLU A 52 2.59 -11.79 4.58
C GLU A 52 2.31 -10.37 5.11
N SER A 53 3.36 -9.59 5.34
CA SER A 53 3.27 -8.19 5.77
C SER A 53 2.63 -7.33 4.68
N LEU A 54 3.01 -7.53 3.43
CA LEU A 54 2.40 -6.82 2.29
C LEU A 54 0.91 -7.15 2.17
N LEU A 55 0.54 -8.44 2.27
CA LEU A 55 -0.87 -8.86 2.26
C LEU A 55 -1.64 -8.35 3.49
N ALA A 56 -0.97 -8.16 4.63
CA ALA A 56 -1.58 -7.52 5.79
C ALA A 56 -1.81 -6.02 5.56
N ALA A 57 -0.87 -5.33 4.91
CA ALA A 57 -0.97 -3.91 4.59
C ALA A 57 -2.13 -3.59 3.62
N THR A 58 -2.50 -4.52 2.73
CA THR A 58 -3.67 -4.34 1.85
C THR A 58 -5.01 -4.47 2.59
N LYS A 59 -5.03 -5.00 3.82
CA LYS A 59 -6.28 -5.22 4.56
C LYS A 59 -6.70 -3.93 5.25
N GLY A 60 -7.95 -3.55 5.05
CA GLY A 60 -8.55 -2.38 5.69
C GLY A 60 -8.43 -1.09 4.87
N LEU A 61 -7.70 -1.12 3.76
CA LEU A 61 -7.78 -0.08 2.73
C LEU A 61 -9.16 -0.12 2.06
N ASP A 62 -9.65 1.04 1.66
CA ASP A 62 -10.79 1.10 0.75
C ASP A 62 -10.39 0.69 -0.68
N ILE A 63 -11.35 0.70 -1.60
CA ILE A 63 -11.13 0.14 -2.94
C ILE A 63 -10.18 1.01 -3.76
N ASP A 64 -10.22 2.32 -3.56
CA ASP A 64 -9.46 3.28 -4.35
C ASP A 64 -7.99 3.29 -3.87
N ASP A 65 -7.79 3.38 -2.55
CA ASP A 65 -6.48 3.24 -1.90
C ASP A 65 -5.81 1.89 -2.23
N LEU A 66 -6.61 0.83 -2.24
CA LEU A 66 -6.13 -0.50 -2.60
C LEU A 66 -5.73 -0.58 -4.06
N ALA A 67 -6.47 0.04 -4.98
CA ALA A 67 -6.13 0.06 -6.40
C ALA A 67 -4.78 0.75 -6.63
N ASP A 68 -4.55 1.86 -5.93
CA ASP A 68 -3.29 2.61 -5.98
C ASP A 68 -2.11 1.81 -5.42
N LEU A 69 -2.30 1.10 -4.30
CA LEU A 69 -1.21 0.30 -3.73
C LEU A 69 -0.94 -1.00 -4.52
N LEU A 70 -1.97 -1.67 -5.02
CA LEU A 70 -1.84 -2.99 -5.64
C LEU A 70 -0.90 -3.01 -6.84
N VAL A 71 -0.88 -1.96 -7.64
CA VAL A 71 -0.05 -1.90 -8.86
C VAL A 71 1.46 -1.89 -8.57
N GLU A 72 1.85 -1.56 -7.33
CA GLU A 72 3.24 -1.54 -6.87
C GLU A 72 3.68 -2.82 -6.16
N LEU A 73 2.73 -3.72 -5.85
CA LEU A 73 3.03 -4.94 -5.11
C LEU A 73 3.53 -6.07 -6.03
N PRO A 74 4.28 -7.05 -5.48
CA PRO A 74 4.64 -8.25 -6.23
C PRO A 74 3.40 -9.01 -6.72
N GLU A 75 3.45 -9.55 -7.95
CA GLU A 75 2.32 -10.26 -8.61
C GLU A 75 1.71 -11.37 -7.73
N LYS A 76 2.55 -12.05 -6.95
CA LYS A 76 2.12 -13.07 -5.99
C LYS A 76 1.20 -12.47 -4.90
N VAL A 77 1.59 -11.34 -4.31
CA VAL A 77 0.80 -10.65 -3.28
C VAL A 77 -0.49 -10.10 -3.87
N ILE A 78 -0.43 -9.52 -5.08
CA ILE A 78 -1.64 -9.07 -5.81
C ILE A 78 -2.62 -10.23 -5.96
N SER A 79 -2.14 -11.37 -6.45
CA SER A 79 -2.96 -12.56 -6.67
C SER A 79 -3.59 -13.07 -5.36
N GLU A 80 -2.82 -13.11 -4.27
CA GLU A 80 -3.31 -13.54 -2.96
C GLU A 80 -4.34 -12.55 -2.36
N ALA A 81 -4.09 -11.25 -2.48
CA ALA A 81 -5.02 -10.20 -2.07
C ALA A 81 -6.35 -10.33 -2.81
N LEU A 82 -6.32 -10.42 -4.14
CA LEU A 82 -7.51 -10.59 -4.96
C LEU A 82 -8.26 -11.89 -4.64
N ASN A 83 -7.54 -12.99 -4.40
CA ASN A 83 -8.13 -14.29 -4.05
C ASN A 83 -8.81 -14.30 -2.69
N GLY A 84 -8.33 -13.49 -1.75
CA GLY A 84 -8.96 -13.32 -0.43
C GLY A 84 -10.26 -12.50 -0.45
N MET A 85 -10.56 -11.79 -1.54
CA MET A 85 -11.74 -10.94 -1.66
C MET A 85 -12.98 -11.71 -2.13
N ASP A 86 -14.15 -11.23 -1.69
CA ASP A 86 -15.41 -11.69 -2.28
C ASP A 86 -15.58 -11.18 -3.72
N TYR A 87 -16.49 -11.82 -4.45
CA TYR A 87 -16.73 -11.52 -5.86
C TYR A 87 -17.19 -10.07 -6.12
N GLN A 88 -17.98 -9.50 -5.21
CA GLN A 88 -18.51 -8.13 -5.40
C GLN A 88 -17.41 -7.10 -5.21
N TYR A 89 -16.55 -7.29 -4.22
CA TYR A 89 -15.41 -6.43 -3.94
C TYR A 89 -14.38 -6.50 -5.08
N ARG A 90 -14.07 -7.71 -5.57
CA ARG A 90 -13.16 -7.89 -6.72
C ARG A 90 -13.68 -7.19 -7.98
N ASN A 91 -14.96 -7.35 -8.32
CA ASN A 91 -15.53 -6.70 -9.50
C ASN A 91 -15.46 -5.15 -9.43
N ARG A 92 -15.60 -4.58 -8.23
CA ARG A 92 -15.47 -3.13 -8.04
C ARG A 92 -14.03 -2.67 -8.23
N LEU A 93 -13.09 -3.40 -7.65
CA LEU A 93 -11.67 -3.14 -7.81
C LEU A 93 -11.22 -3.25 -9.28
N GLU A 94 -11.69 -4.26 -10.01
CA GLU A 94 -11.46 -4.35 -11.47
C GLU A 94 -12.05 -3.14 -12.21
N GLY A 95 -13.16 -2.58 -11.74
CA GLY A 95 -13.73 -1.34 -12.28
C GLY A 95 -12.79 -0.15 -12.12
N VAL A 96 -12.24 0.05 -10.93
CA VAL A 96 -11.30 1.15 -10.61
C VAL A 96 -9.99 0.99 -11.38
N LEU A 97 -9.43 -0.23 -11.43
CA LEU A 97 -8.20 -0.50 -12.19
C LEU A 97 -8.35 -0.29 -13.70
N ASN A 98 -9.54 -0.50 -14.26
CA ASN A 98 -9.82 -0.27 -15.69
C ASN A 98 -10.19 1.19 -16.00
N TYR A 99 -10.57 1.99 -15.00
CA TYR A 99 -10.97 3.39 -15.12
C TYR A 99 -10.37 4.22 -13.96
N PRO A 100 -9.05 4.47 -13.96
CA PRO A 100 -8.45 5.33 -12.94
C PRO A 100 -9.11 6.72 -12.98
N GLU A 101 -9.24 7.38 -11.82
CA GLU A 101 -9.98 8.64 -11.63
C GLU A 101 -9.53 9.78 -12.56
N ASP A 102 -8.37 9.66 -13.20
CA ASP A 102 -7.89 10.58 -14.25
C ASP A 102 -8.69 10.47 -15.59
N THR A 103 -9.70 9.59 -15.66
CA THR A 103 -10.61 9.45 -16.81
C THR A 103 -11.99 10.09 -16.59
N ALA A 104 -12.28 10.60 -15.38
CA ALA A 104 -13.52 11.31 -15.07
C ALA A 104 -13.33 12.84 -15.14
N GLY A 105 -12.84 13.33 -16.28
CA GLY A 105 -12.66 14.76 -16.54
C GLY A 105 -12.80 15.11 -18.01
N ALA A 106 -14.04 15.13 -18.51
CA ALA A 106 -14.42 15.80 -19.76
C ALA A 106 -15.41 16.93 -19.44
#